data_AF-A0A934BWF7-F1
#
_entry.id   AF-A0A934BWF7-F1
#
_cell.length_a   1.000
_cell.length_b   1.000
_cell.length_c   1.000
_cell.angle_alpha   90.00
_cell.angle_beta   90.00
_cell.angle_gamma   90.00
#
_symmetry.space_group_name_H-M   'P 1'
#
loop_
_entity.id
_entity.type
_entity.pdbx_description
1 polymer ?
#
loop_
_entity_poly.entity_id
_entity_poly.type
_entity_poly.pdbx_seq_one_letter_code
_entity_poly.pdbx_strand_id
1 'polypeptide(L)'
;MPDPHPPEPDQPVPAATLAEVDRIARREFPGERAADALSLLEAYGSQPWHREIPRVRLAVLKLAGGNLEKLRRSLATANQDYRDALAAAEYPTYLAKVFPGDPDSARRSGAIAADWQQYRAWLDRK
;
A
#
# COMPACT_ATOMS: atom_id res chain seq x y z
N MET A 1 -31.18 22.35 3.31
CA MET A 1 -29.84 22.64 2.78
C MET A 1 -28.94 21.54 3.32
N PRO A 2 -28.35 20.64 2.50
CA PRO A 2 -27.28 19.80 3.02
C PRO A 2 -26.11 20.72 3.40
N ASP A 3 -25.56 20.53 4.59
CA ASP A 3 -24.36 21.24 5.03
C ASP A 3 -23.25 21.10 3.98
N PRO A 4 -22.46 22.15 3.70
CA PRO A 4 -21.29 22.01 2.85
C PRO A 4 -20.35 21.01 3.52
N HIS A 5 -20.18 19.84 2.91
CA HIS A 5 -19.17 18.89 3.34
C HIS A 5 -17.83 19.62 3.43
N PRO A 6 -17.12 19.57 4.56
CA PRO A 6 -15.77 20.12 4.64
C PRO A 6 -14.91 19.49 3.53
N PRO A 7 -13.95 20.23 2.94
CA PRO A 7 -13.10 19.69 1.90
C PRO A 7 -12.47 18.39 2.37
N GLU A 8 -12.55 17.35 1.54
CA GLU A 8 -11.97 16.07 1.88
C GLU A 8 -10.45 16.23 2.06
N PRO A 9 -9.86 15.62 3.11
CA PRO A 9 -8.42 15.68 3.31
C PRO A 9 -7.70 15.05 2.12
N ASP A 10 -6.62 15.69 1.68
CA ASP A 10 -5.76 15.15 0.62
C ASP A 10 -5.21 13.78 1.06
N GLN A 11 -5.39 12.76 0.22
CA GLN A 11 -5.00 11.37 0.45
C GLN A 11 -3.77 11.07 -0.40
N PRO A 12 -2.55 11.32 0.13
CA PRO A 12 -1.33 11.22 -0.66
C PRO A 12 -1.01 9.75 -0.99
N VAL A 13 -0.62 9.52 -2.24
CA VAL A 13 -0.23 8.21 -2.75
C VAL A 13 1.26 8.18 -3.10
N PRO A 14 1.95 7.04 -2.99
CA PRO A 14 3.36 6.95 -3.36
C PRO A 14 3.54 7.07 -4.87
N ALA A 15 4.52 7.87 -5.29
CA ALA A 15 4.97 7.95 -6.68
C ALA A 15 5.77 6.69 -7.05
N ALA A 16 5.07 5.57 -7.20
CA ALA A 16 5.67 4.25 -7.34
C ALA A 16 6.30 4.04 -8.73
N THR A 17 7.53 3.50 -8.76
CA THR A 17 8.22 3.08 -9.98
C THR A 17 8.69 1.63 -9.87
N LEU A 18 8.93 0.96 -10.99
CA LEU A 18 9.47 -0.41 -10.98
C LEU A 18 10.88 -0.46 -10.38
N ALA A 19 11.68 0.60 -10.54
CA ALA A 19 12.99 0.71 -9.91
C ALA A 19 12.87 0.76 -8.38
N GLU A 20 11.87 1.48 -7.87
CA GLU A 20 11.55 1.51 -6.43
C GLU A 20 11.13 0.12 -5.95
N VAL A 21 10.30 -0.60 -6.71
CA VAL A 21 9.88 -1.97 -6.39
C VAL A 21 11.09 -2.90 -6.28
N ASP A 22 12.00 -2.87 -7.25
CA ASP A 22 13.21 -3.71 -7.24
C ASP A 22 14.09 -3.40 -6.02
N ARG A 23 14.37 -2.10 -5.79
CA ARG A 23 15.15 -1.64 -4.63
C ARG A 23 14.56 -2.14 -3.31
N ILE A 24 13.26 -1.99 -3.13
CA ILE A 24 12.57 -2.38 -1.89
C ILE A 24 12.53 -3.91 -1.77
N ALA A 25 12.26 -4.64 -2.84
CA ALA A 25 12.26 -6.10 -2.80
C ALA A 25 13.62 -6.65 -2.34
N ARG A 26 14.73 -6.14 -2.88
CA ARG A 26 16.08 -6.54 -2.47
C ARG A 26 16.40 -6.16 -1.02
N ARG A 27 15.88 -5.03 -0.54
CA ARG A 27 16.05 -4.60 0.86
C ARG A 27 15.29 -5.51 1.83
N GLU A 28 14.03 -5.83 1.53
CA GLU A 28 13.17 -6.62 2.43
C GLU A 28 13.47 -8.12 2.38
N PHE A 29 13.97 -8.62 1.25
CA PHE A 29 14.21 -10.04 0.99
C PHE A 29 15.68 -10.27 0.60
N PRO A 30 16.63 -10.30 1.54
CA PRO A 30 18.04 -10.44 1.20
C PRO A 30 18.39 -11.84 0.67
N GLY A 31 19.38 -11.88 -0.22
CA GLY A 31 19.91 -13.10 -0.83
C GLY A 31 18.98 -13.69 -1.90
N GLU A 32 18.90 -15.01 -1.96
CA GLU A 32 18.08 -15.74 -2.95
C GLU A 32 16.58 -15.40 -2.84
N ARG A 33 16.13 -14.99 -1.64
CA ARG A 33 14.74 -14.56 -1.42
C ARG A 33 14.34 -13.31 -2.21
N ALA A 34 15.29 -12.48 -2.64
CA ALA A 34 15.01 -11.34 -3.50
C ALA A 34 14.47 -11.80 -4.85
N ALA A 35 15.10 -12.84 -5.42
CA ALA A 35 14.68 -13.39 -6.70
C ALA A 35 13.28 -14.00 -6.58
N ASP A 36 13.03 -14.79 -5.51
CA ASP A 36 11.70 -15.35 -5.24
C ASP A 36 10.62 -14.26 -5.10
N ALA A 37 10.91 -13.20 -4.34
CA ALA A 37 9.98 -12.08 -4.15
C ALA A 37 9.70 -11.37 -5.48
N LEU A 38 10.73 -11.06 -6.27
CA LEU A 38 10.58 -10.42 -7.57
C LEU A 38 9.76 -11.28 -8.54
N SER A 39 10.04 -12.59 -8.61
CA SER A 39 9.26 -13.52 -9.44
C SER A 39 7.79 -13.60 -8.99
N LEU A 40 7.50 -13.55 -7.69
CA LEU A 40 6.11 -13.48 -7.20
C LEU A 40 5.43 -12.17 -7.60
N LEU A 41 6.14 -11.03 -7.54
CA LEU A 41 5.59 -9.74 -7.93
C LEU A 41 5.27 -9.66 -9.43
N GLU A 42 6.04 -10.36 -10.27
CA GLU A 42 5.80 -10.42 -11.72
C GLU A 42 4.43 -11.00 -12.08
N ALA A 43 3.88 -11.89 -11.24
CA ALA A 43 2.53 -12.41 -11.43
C ALA A 43 1.47 -11.29 -11.41
N TYR A 44 1.66 -10.26 -10.57
CA TYR A 44 0.78 -9.10 -10.52
C TYR A 44 1.14 -8.10 -11.63
N GLY A 45 0.21 -7.88 -12.55
CA GLY A 45 0.43 -7.17 -13.82
C GLY A 45 0.32 -8.05 -15.07
N SER A 46 0.16 -9.37 -14.93
CA SER A 46 -0.02 -10.30 -16.06
C SER A 46 -1.45 -10.32 -16.64
N GLN A 47 -2.44 -10.04 -15.79
CA GLN A 47 -3.86 -10.01 -16.19
C GLN A 47 -4.29 -8.62 -16.67
N PRO A 48 -5.23 -8.54 -17.64
CA PRO A 48 -5.64 -7.27 -18.24
C PRO A 48 -6.40 -6.32 -17.29
N TRP A 49 -6.91 -6.85 -16.16
CA TRP A 49 -7.60 -6.06 -15.13
C TRP A 49 -6.68 -5.56 -14.01
N HIS A 50 -5.40 -5.98 -13.97
CA HIS A 50 -4.47 -5.44 -12.98
C HIS A 50 -4.21 -3.96 -13.22
N ARG A 51 -4.28 -3.17 -12.15
CA ARG A 51 -4.12 -1.71 -12.17
C ARG A 51 -2.97 -1.31 -11.25
N GLU A 52 -2.43 -0.11 -11.50
CA GLU A 52 -1.44 0.54 -10.63
C GLU A 52 -0.26 -0.38 -10.25
N ILE A 53 0.24 -1.15 -11.22
CA ILE A 53 1.16 -2.28 -11.00
C ILE A 53 2.33 -1.92 -10.06
N PRO A 54 3.08 -0.82 -10.26
CA PRO A 54 4.18 -0.49 -9.35
C PRO A 54 3.71 -0.18 -7.92
N ARG A 55 2.57 0.52 -7.77
CA ARG A 55 2.01 0.92 -6.47
C ARG A 55 1.51 -0.30 -5.69
N VAL A 56 0.80 -1.19 -6.36
CA VAL A 56 0.33 -2.45 -5.75
C VAL A 56 1.50 -3.34 -5.36
N ARG A 57 2.51 -3.48 -6.21
CA ARG A 57 3.72 -4.25 -5.90
C ARG A 57 4.44 -3.69 -4.66
N LEU A 58 4.56 -2.38 -4.51
CA LEU A 58 5.09 -1.77 -3.28
C LEU A 58 4.21 -2.02 -2.07
N ALA A 59 2.89 -1.90 -2.22
CA ALA A 59 1.93 -2.14 -1.14
C ALA A 59 2.06 -3.57 -0.58
N VAL A 60 2.09 -4.59 -1.46
CA VAL A 60 2.23 -5.98 -1.00
C VAL A 60 3.62 -6.26 -0.41
N LEU A 61 4.68 -5.58 -0.85
CA LEU A 61 6.00 -5.65 -0.21
C LEU A 61 5.97 -5.09 1.22
N LYS A 62 5.32 -3.94 1.44
CA LYS A 62 5.15 -3.35 2.78
C LYS A 62 4.39 -4.30 3.70
N LEU A 63 3.27 -4.85 3.23
CA LEU A 63 2.44 -5.79 3.99
C LEU A 63 3.17 -7.10 4.28
N ALA A 64 4.04 -7.54 3.37
CA ALA A 64 4.81 -8.76 3.53
C ALA A 64 5.88 -8.65 4.62
N GLY A 65 6.55 -7.50 4.75
CA GLY A 65 7.59 -7.26 5.76
C GLY A 65 8.70 -8.32 5.73
N GLY A 66 9.20 -8.67 4.54
CA GLY A 66 10.26 -9.66 4.34
C GLY A 66 9.84 -11.13 4.47
N ASN A 67 8.53 -11.42 4.53
CA ASN A 67 8.00 -12.78 4.62
C ASN A 67 7.29 -13.19 3.31
N LEU A 68 7.79 -14.23 2.64
CA LEU A 68 7.27 -14.67 1.33
C LEU A 68 5.83 -15.21 1.41
N GLU A 69 5.46 -15.85 2.51
CA GLU A 69 4.08 -16.34 2.71
C GLU A 69 3.10 -15.17 2.87
N LYS A 70 3.51 -14.11 3.59
CA LYS A 70 2.71 -12.87 3.64
C LYS A 70 2.62 -12.21 2.27
N LEU A 71 3.72 -12.18 1.51
CA LEU A 71 3.73 -11.65 0.15
C LEU A 71 2.72 -12.37 -0.75
N ARG A 72 2.70 -13.70 -0.73
CA ARG A 72 1.71 -14.52 -1.47
C ARG A 72 0.28 -14.18 -1.07
N ARG A 73 -0.01 -14.06 0.23
CA ARG A 73 -1.34 -13.67 0.71
C ARG A 73 -1.74 -12.28 0.26
N SER A 74 -0.84 -11.30 0.37
CA SER A 74 -1.11 -9.93 -0.07
C SER A 74 -1.33 -9.84 -1.59
N LEU A 75 -0.61 -10.65 -2.38
CA LEU A 75 -0.85 -10.79 -3.82
C LEU A 75 -2.22 -11.41 -4.12
N ALA A 76 -2.64 -12.41 -3.36
CA ALA A 76 -3.98 -12.99 -3.50
C ALA A 76 -5.08 -11.96 -3.22
N THR A 77 -4.93 -11.15 -2.15
CA THR A 77 -5.82 -10.01 -1.89
C THR A 77 -5.84 -9.04 -3.06
N ALA A 78 -4.66 -8.65 -3.56
CA ALA A 78 -4.56 -7.69 -4.66
C ALA A 78 -5.18 -8.20 -5.98
N ASN A 79 -5.13 -9.51 -6.23
CA ASN A 79 -5.75 -10.14 -7.39
C ASN A 79 -7.28 -10.12 -7.30
N GLN A 80 -7.84 -10.22 -6.09
CA GLN A 80 -9.28 -10.13 -5.85
C GLN A 80 -9.76 -8.67 -5.92
N ASP A 81 -9.13 -7.79 -5.14
CA ASP A 81 -9.31 -6.34 -5.23
C ASP A 81 -8.02 -5.63 -4.81
N TYR A 82 -7.39 -4.96 -5.76
CA TYR A 82 -6.13 -4.27 -5.53
C TYR A 82 -6.27 -3.10 -4.55
N ARG A 83 -7.47 -2.52 -4.43
CA ARG A 83 -7.74 -1.40 -3.53
C ARG A 83 -7.63 -1.81 -2.07
N ASP A 84 -7.96 -3.06 -1.74
CA ASP A 84 -7.80 -3.58 -0.39
C ASP A 84 -6.32 -3.67 0.00
N ALA A 85 -5.47 -4.12 -0.93
CA ALA A 85 -4.03 -4.14 -0.71
C ALA A 85 -3.45 -2.73 -0.57
N LEU A 86 -3.89 -1.78 -1.40
CA LEU A 86 -3.47 -0.38 -1.32
C LEU A 86 -3.93 0.25 0.01
N ALA A 87 -5.19 0.11 0.37
CA ALA A 87 -5.74 0.69 1.60
C ALA A 87 -5.09 0.10 2.86
N ALA A 88 -4.88 -1.21 2.91
CA ALA A 88 -4.20 -1.87 4.03
C ALA A 88 -2.73 -1.41 4.16
N ALA A 89 -2.04 -1.16 3.04
CA ALA A 89 -0.65 -0.74 3.05
C ALA A 89 -0.51 0.77 3.32
N GLU A 90 -1.30 1.62 2.69
CA GLU A 90 -1.14 3.07 2.67
C GLU A 90 -1.94 3.79 3.74
N TYR A 91 -3.03 3.19 4.23
CA TYR A 91 -3.99 3.81 5.15
C TYR A 91 -4.46 2.87 6.29
N PRO A 92 -3.56 2.14 6.99
CA PRO A 92 -3.97 1.16 8.00
C PRO A 92 -4.67 1.78 9.22
N THR A 93 -4.23 2.96 9.69
CA THR A 93 -4.85 3.65 10.82
C THR A 93 -6.22 4.21 10.43
N TYR A 94 -6.32 4.78 9.23
CA TYR A 94 -7.59 5.25 8.69
C TYR A 94 -8.61 4.12 8.64
N LEU A 95 -8.25 2.97 8.05
CA LEU A 95 -9.14 1.79 7.99
C LEU A 95 -9.56 1.28 9.37
N ALA A 96 -8.68 1.38 10.37
CA ALA A 96 -8.97 0.87 11.71
C ALA A 96 -9.81 1.84 12.57
N LYS A 97 -9.72 3.15 12.33
CA LYS A 97 -10.24 4.18 13.26
C LYS A 97 -11.28 5.11 12.65
N VAL A 98 -11.41 5.15 11.33
CA VAL A 98 -12.37 6.00 10.63
C VAL A 98 -13.46 5.13 10.03
N PHE A 99 -14.69 5.35 10.45
CA PHE A 99 -15.86 4.69 9.88
C PHE A 99 -16.48 5.55 8.77
N PRO A 100 -17.21 4.93 7.81
CA PRO A 100 -17.96 5.68 6.80
C PRO A 100 -18.91 6.69 7.45
N GLY A 101 -18.82 7.96 7.03
CA GLY A 101 -19.64 9.04 7.57
C GLY A 101 -19.14 9.66 8.88
N ASP A 102 -17.91 9.38 9.32
CA ASP A 102 -17.32 10.03 10.49
C ASP A 102 -17.32 11.57 10.34
N PRO A 103 -18.07 12.30 11.18
CA PRO A 103 -18.15 13.76 11.08
C PRO A 103 -16.86 14.45 11.51
N ASP A 104 -15.97 13.75 12.24
CA ASP A 104 -14.70 14.30 12.73
C ASP A 104 -13.66 14.35 11.60
N SER A 105 -13.64 15.46 10.88
CA SER A 105 -12.65 15.73 9.83
C SER A 105 -11.21 15.77 10.36
N ALA A 106 -11.01 16.15 11.62
CA ALA A 106 -9.68 16.20 12.24
C ALA A 106 -9.14 14.79 12.49
N ARG A 107 -9.98 13.86 12.97
CA ARG A 107 -9.61 12.45 13.11
C ARG A 107 -9.25 11.82 11.77
N ARG A 108 -10.05 12.08 10.73
CA ARG A 108 -9.79 11.61 9.36
C ARG A 108 -8.45 12.11 8.83
N SER A 109 -8.24 13.42 8.89
CA SER A 109 -7.00 14.06 8.42
C SER A 109 -5.78 13.59 9.21
N GLY A 110 -5.91 13.45 10.53
CA GLY A 110 -4.83 12.96 11.39
C GLY A 110 -4.44 11.51 11.11
N ALA A 111 -5.42 10.63 10.86
CA ALA A 111 -5.15 9.24 10.49
C ALA A 111 -4.42 9.15 9.13
N ILE A 112 -4.89 9.91 8.12
CA ILE A 112 -4.25 9.97 6.80
C ILE A 112 -2.80 10.47 6.91
N ALA A 113 -2.57 11.57 7.63
CA ALA A 113 -1.24 12.14 7.81
C ALA A 113 -0.28 11.17 8.52
N ALA A 114 -0.77 10.48 9.56
CA ALA A 114 0.02 9.51 10.31
C ALA A 114 0.39 8.29 9.46
N ASP A 115 -0.57 7.76 8.69
CA ASP A 115 -0.34 6.62 7.80
C ASP A 115 0.63 6.98 6.66
N TRP A 116 0.51 8.19 6.11
CA TRP A 116 1.44 8.68 5.10
C TRP A 116 2.86 8.84 5.65
N GLN A 117 3.01 9.43 6.84
CA GLN A 117 4.30 9.54 7.51
C GLN A 117 4.92 8.16 7.75
N GLN A 118 4.12 7.19 8.21
CA GLN A 118 4.57 5.81 8.41
C GLN A 118 5.01 5.16 7.09
N TYR A 119 4.24 5.33 6.01
CA TYR A 119 4.58 4.80 4.70
C TYR A 119 5.89 5.40 4.17
N ARG A 120 6.04 6.73 4.23
CA ARG A 120 7.25 7.45 3.84
C ARG A 120 8.47 6.98 4.61
N ALA A 121 8.35 6.87 5.94
CA ALA A 121 9.43 6.37 6.78
C ALA A 121 9.87 4.95 6.38
N TRP A 122 8.90 4.07 6.05
CA TRP A 122 9.21 2.73 5.54
C TRP A 122 9.84 2.75 4.13
N LEU A 123 9.43 3.66 3.25
CA LEU A 123 9.96 3.75 1.89
C LEU A 123 11.40 4.27 1.88
N ASP A 124 11.67 5.28 2.71
CA ASP A 124 12.93 6.02 2.77
C ASP A 124 13.97 5.39 3.71
N ARG A 125 13.61 4.34 4.48
CA ARG A 125 14.58 3.64 5.33
C ARG A 125 15.69 2.99 4.49
N LYS A 126 16.92 3.10 4.99
CA LYS A 126 18.13 2.54 4.39
C LYS A 126 18.26 1.06 4.69
#